data_AF-A0AAV6R4W8-F1
#
_entry.id   AF-A0AAV6R4W8-F1
#
_cell.length_a   1.000
_cell.length_b   1.000
_cell.length_c   1.000
_cell.angle_alpha   90.00
_cell.angle_beta   90.00
_cell.angle_gamma   90.00
#
_symmetry.space_group_name_H-M   'P 1'
#
loop_
_entity.id
_entity.type
_entity.pdbx_description
1 polymer ?
#
loop_
_entity_poly.entity_id
_entity_poly.type
_entity_poly.pdbx_seq_one_letter_code
_entity_poly.pdbx_strand_id
1 'polypeptide(L)'
;MEKKAKLFLIQACRGHELDDGVEVDSVSDAHSNNFSTQLHVPVDTTVMYATTAGHGAFMHPLGSVFLQTFCSLLESEGNRELELLRLLTRLSHRVAYTFQAKGHILGGKKAMPCLVTRMTRDIFPFADPQKKDGKGAGLMATSLVDSDKGRKRSPSIS
;
A
#
# COMPACT_ATOMS: atom_id res chain seq x y z
N MET A 1 21.24 0.65 14.94
CA MET A 1 20.11 0.13 14.14
C MET A 1 20.14 0.88 12.81
N GLU A 2 20.31 0.17 11.70
CA GLU A 2 20.38 0.77 10.37
C GLU A 2 19.00 1.39 10.04
N LYS A 3 18.95 2.71 9.79
CA LYS A 3 17.71 3.45 9.50
C LYS A 3 17.26 3.21 8.05
N LYS A 4 17.03 1.96 7.66
CA LYS A 4 16.56 1.60 6.31
C LYS A 4 15.11 1.16 6.34
N ALA A 5 14.27 1.83 5.56
CA ALA A 5 12.89 1.45 5.37
C ALA A 5 12.79 0.19 4.49
N LYS A 6 11.86 -0.72 4.81
CA LYS A 6 11.65 -1.99 4.11
C LYS A 6 10.25 -2.03 3.53
N LEU A 7 10.14 -2.32 2.24
CA LEU A 7 8.86 -2.47 1.54
C LEU A 7 8.76 -3.87 0.97
N PHE A 8 7.68 -4.58 1.29
CA PHE A 8 7.32 -5.88 0.73
C PHE A 8 6.00 -5.76 -0.03
N LEU A 9 5.99 -6.19 -1.29
CA LEU A 9 4.79 -6.30 -2.13
C LEU A 9 4.52 -7.79 -2.33
N ILE A 10 3.40 -8.29 -1.83
CA ILE A 10 3.11 -9.73 -1.78
C ILE A 10 1.90 -10.05 -2.64
N GLN A 11 2.15 -10.67 -3.80
CA GLN A 11 1.14 -11.34 -4.62
C GLN A 11 1.00 -12.79 -4.17
N ALA A 12 -0.02 -13.08 -3.37
CA ALA A 12 -0.37 -14.44 -2.95
C ALA A 12 -1.84 -14.50 -2.54
N CYS A 13 -2.50 -15.64 -2.76
CA CYS A 13 -3.81 -15.91 -2.17
C CYS A 13 -3.65 -15.98 -0.64
N ARG A 14 -4.60 -15.40 0.09
CA ARG A 14 -4.65 -15.43 1.57
C ARG A 14 -5.90 -16.16 2.08
N GLY A 15 -6.48 -16.97 1.21
CA GLY A 15 -7.63 -17.81 1.42
C GLY A 15 -8.24 -18.19 0.07
N HIS A 16 -9.49 -18.66 0.11
CA HIS A 16 -10.19 -19.22 -1.04
C HIS A 16 -11.50 -18.48 -1.37
N GLU A 17 -11.85 -17.45 -0.57
CA GLU A 17 -13.03 -16.64 -0.81
C GLU A 17 -12.80 -15.68 -1.99
N LEU A 18 -13.89 -15.30 -2.64
CA LEU A 18 -13.90 -14.36 -3.75
C LEU A 18 -14.70 -13.13 -3.30
N ASP A 19 -14.15 -11.95 -3.55
CA ASP A 19 -14.80 -10.69 -3.21
C ASP A 19 -15.91 -10.41 -4.25
N ASP A 20 -17.16 -10.48 -3.81
CA ASP A 20 -18.33 -10.14 -4.63
C ASP A 20 -18.46 -8.63 -4.87
N GLY A 21 -17.70 -7.81 -4.14
CA GLY A 21 -17.99 -6.39 -4.02
C GLY A 21 -19.25 -6.13 -3.21
N VAL A 22 -19.51 -4.85 -2.94
CA VAL A 22 -20.73 -4.40 -2.29
C VAL A 22 -21.28 -3.23 -3.10
N GLU A 23 -22.58 -3.29 -3.41
CA GLU A 23 -23.33 -2.17 -3.98
C GLU A 23 -23.87 -1.30 -2.83
N VAL A 24 -23.81 0.03 -3.01
CA VAL A 24 -23.96 1.03 -1.94
C VAL A 24 -25.34 1.01 -1.25
N ASP A 25 -26.35 0.38 -1.85
CA ASP A 25 -27.71 0.26 -1.31
C ASP A 25 -27.89 -0.91 -0.32
N SER A 26 -26.85 -1.72 -0.09
CA SER A 26 -26.92 -2.91 0.76
C SER A 26 -26.39 -2.62 2.16
N VAL A 27 -27.27 -2.35 3.12
CA VAL A 27 -26.91 -2.31 4.56
C VAL A 27 -26.72 -3.75 5.03
N SER A 28 -25.49 -4.26 4.97
CA SER A 28 -25.14 -5.53 5.59
C SER A 28 -24.18 -5.29 6.77
N ASP A 29 -24.55 -5.79 7.94
CA ASP A 29 -23.68 -5.84 9.12
C ASP A 29 -22.61 -6.91 8.87
N ALA A 30 -21.53 -6.53 8.20
CA ALA A 30 -20.38 -7.41 7.99
C ALA A 30 -19.62 -7.60 9.31
N HIS A 31 -20.01 -8.58 10.11
CA HIS A 31 -19.24 -9.09 11.24
C HIS A 31 -18.25 -10.17 10.77
N SER A 32 -17.10 -9.74 10.25
CA SER A 32 -15.91 -10.60 10.18
C SER A 32 -14.68 -9.76 10.51
N ASN A 33 -14.52 -9.47 11.80
CA ASN A 33 -13.31 -8.83 12.31
C ASN A 33 -12.17 -9.87 12.37
N ASN A 34 -11.78 -10.41 11.21
CA ASN A 34 -10.61 -11.26 11.04
C ASN A 34 -9.34 -10.41 10.85
N PHE A 35 -9.19 -9.34 11.63
CA PHE A 35 -7.92 -8.62 11.75
C PHE A 35 -6.94 -9.39 12.67
N SER A 36 -7.02 -10.72 12.69
CA SER A 36 -6.08 -11.58 13.38
C SER A 36 -5.03 -12.08 12.41
N THR A 37 -4.12 -11.21 12.02
CA THR A 37 -2.73 -11.65 11.84
C THR A 37 -1.86 -10.66 12.58
N GLN A 38 -1.50 -11.04 13.81
CA GLN A 38 -0.34 -10.56 14.55
C GLN A 38 0.92 -10.81 13.69
N LEU A 39 1.06 -10.07 12.59
CA LEU A 39 2.28 -10.07 11.81
C LEU A 39 3.30 -9.33 12.67
N HIS A 40 4.31 -10.07 13.14
CA HIS A 40 5.52 -9.51 13.75
C HIS A 40 6.33 -8.76 12.67
N VAL A 41 5.75 -7.70 12.12
CA VAL A 41 6.41 -6.81 11.17
C VAL A 41 7.45 -6.01 11.96
N PRO A 42 8.74 -6.03 11.57
CA PRO A 42 9.76 -5.22 12.21
C PRO A 42 9.47 -3.71 12.08
N VAL A 43 10.11 -2.90 12.91
CA VAL A 43 10.07 -1.43 12.77
C VAL A 43 10.55 -1.00 11.37
N ASP A 44 10.01 0.11 10.87
CA ASP A 44 10.33 0.66 9.54
C ASP A 44 10.09 -0.34 8.40
N THR A 45 9.04 -1.15 8.53
CA THR A 45 8.63 -2.10 7.50
C THR A 45 7.17 -1.89 7.12
N THR A 46 6.92 -1.90 5.81
CA THR A 46 5.59 -1.88 5.20
C THR A 46 5.44 -3.14 4.35
N VAL A 47 4.30 -3.79 4.50
CA VAL A 47 3.89 -4.94 3.71
C VAL A 47 2.55 -4.61 3.05
N MET A 48 2.48 -4.79 1.75
CA MET A 48 1.26 -4.59 0.98
C MET A 48 0.90 -5.90 0.28
N TYR A 49 -0.23 -6.48 0.67
CA TYR A 49 -0.74 -7.70 0.10
C TYR A 49 -1.69 -7.38 -1.05
N ALA A 50 -1.65 -8.20 -2.11
CA ALA A 50 -2.54 -8.07 -3.27
C ALA A 50 -4.02 -8.27 -2.94
N THR A 51 -4.32 -8.97 -1.84
CA THR A 51 -5.67 -9.31 -1.40
C THR A 51 -5.77 -9.26 0.12
N THR A 52 -6.99 -9.09 0.62
CA THR A 52 -7.31 -9.16 2.05
C THR A 52 -7.25 -10.60 2.57
N ALA A 53 -7.18 -10.78 3.89
CA ALA A 53 -7.19 -12.12 4.48
C ALA A 53 -8.50 -12.86 4.11
N GLY A 54 -8.43 -14.17 3.92
CA GLY A 54 -9.56 -15.00 3.48
C GLY A 54 -9.75 -15.04 1.96
N HIS A 55 -9.21 -14.08 1.21
CA HIS A 55 -9.51 -13.90 -0.20
C HIS A 55 -8.41 -14.37 -1.16
N GLY A 56 -8.81 -14.73 -2.38
CA GLY A 56 -7.92 -15.05 -3.49
C GLY A 56 -7.24 -13.82 -4.09
N ALA A 57 -6.06 -14.02 -4.70
CA ALA A 57 -5.35 -12.98 -5.46
C ALA A 57 -5.52 -13.21 -6.97
N PHE A 58 -5.80 -12.14 -7.72
CA PHE A 58 -6.10 -12.24 -9.15
C PHE A 58 -4.86 -12.09 -10.03
N MET A 59 -4.84 -12.87 -11.12
CA MET A 59 -3.82 -12.83 -12.17
C MET A 59 -4.49 -12.62 -13.52
N HIS A 60 -3.98 -11.69 -14.31
CA HIS A 60 -4.25 -11.61 -15.74
C HIS A 60 -3.27 -12.54 -16.48
N PRO A 61 -3.62 -13.10 -17.65
CA PRO A 61 -2.65 -13.69 -18.57
C PRO A 61 -1.33 -12.91 -18.78
N LEU A 62 -1.35 -11.58 -18.65
CA LEU A 62 -0.17 -10.73 -18.83
C LEU A 62 0.59 -10.44 -17.51
N GLY A 63 0.09 -10.91 -16.36
CA GLY A 63 0.71 -10.71 -15.04
C GLY A 63 -0.27 -10.43 -13.91
N SER A 64 0.27 -10.22 -12.71
CA SER A 64 -0.52 -9.85 -11.53
C SER A 64 -1.21 -8.50 -11.73
N VAL A 65 -2.52 -8.47 -11.52
CA VAL A 65 -3.33 -7.24 -11.55
C VAL A 65 -2.77 -6.23 -10.55
N PHE A 66 -2.42 -6.69 -9.35
CA PHE A 66 -1.87 -5.87 -8.27
C PHE A 66 -0.53 -5.24 -8.64
N LEU A 67 0.44 -6.04 -9.11
CA LEU A 67 1.77 -5.53 -9.46
C LEU A 67 1.75 -4.68 -10.73
N GLN A 68 0.95 -5.05 -11.74
CA GLN A 68 0.75 -4.22 -12.92
C GLN A 68 0.19 -2.85 -12.55
N THR A 69 -0.84 -2.82 -11.69
CA THR A 69 -1.43 -1.56 -11.22
C THR A 69 -0.42 -0.71 -10.45
N PHE A 70 0.43 -1.33 -9.64
CA PHE A 70 1.52 -0.64 -8.93
C PHE A 70 2.54 -0.03 -9.89
N CYS A 71 3.02 -0.79 -10.88
CA CYS A 71 3.95 -0.29 -11.88
C CYS A 71 3.34 0.87 -12.69
N SER A 72 2.10 0.73 -13.16
CA SER A 72 1.42 1.81 -13.89
C SER A 72 1.20 3.05 -13.02
N LEU A 73 1.02 2.91 -11.70
CA LEU A 73 0.98 4.06 -10.80
C LEU A 73 2.34 4.73 -10.71
N LEU A 74 3.45 3.99 -10.65
CA LEU A 74 4.80 4.58 -10.64
C LEU A 74 5.15 5.30 -11.95
N GLU A 75 4.61 4.83 -13.08
CA GLU A 75 4.80 5.47 -14.39
C GLU A 75 3.92 6.71 -14.59
N SER A 76 2.85 6.85 -13.79
CA SER A 76 1.96 8.01 -13.88
C SER A 76 2.65 9.27 -13.35
N GLU A 77 2.43 10.40 -14.03
CA GLU A 77 3.06 11.67 -13.70
C GLU A 77 2.82 12.07 -12.23
N GLY A 78 3.90 12.51 -11.56
CA GLY A 78 3.87 12.98 -10.18
C GLY A 78 3.74 11.90 -9.10
N ASN A 79 3.40 10.66 -9.44
CA ASN A 79 3.23 9.60 -8.43
C ASN A 79 4.54 9.13 -7.79
N ARG A 80 5.66 9.23 -8.51
CA ARG A 80 7.00 8.93 -8.00
C ARG A 80 7.40 9.83 -6.83
N GLU A 81 6.87 11.06 -6.81
CA GLU A 81 7.14 12.06 -5.77
C GLU A 81 6.23 11.92 -4.53
N LEU A 82 5.31 10.95 -4.52
CA LEU A 82 4.43 10.73 -3.39
C LEU A 82 5.14 10.04 -2.24
N GLU A 83 4.70 10.34 -1.03
CA GLU A 83 4.99 9.54 0.16
C GLU A 83 4.49 8.10 -0.06
N LEU A 84 5.26 7.12 0.41
CA LEU A 84 5.02 5.70 0.16
C LEU A 84 3.60 5.25 0.54
N LEU A 85 3.10 5.55 1.74
CA LEU A 85 1.76 5.14 2.17
C LEU A 85 0.68 5.81 1.33
N ARG A 86 0.89 7.06 0.89
CA ARG A 86 0.00 7.75 -0.06
C ARG A 86 -0.04 7.05 -1.42
N LEU A 87 1.10 6.63 -1.95
CA LEU A 87 1.17 5.83 -3.18
C LEU A 87 0.45 4.48 -3.02
N LEU A 88 0.69 3.77 -1.92
CA LEU A 88 0.04 2.49 -1.64
C LEU A 88 -1.48 2.64 -1.41
N THR A 89 -1.93 3.76 -0.86
CA THR A 89 -3.35 4.09 -0.78
C THR A 89 -3.97 4.27 -2.16
N ARG A 90 -3.28 4.95 -3.09
CA ARG A 90 -3.71 5.04 -4.50
C ARG A 90 -3.74 3.67 -5.18
N LEU A 91 -2.81 2.78 -4.84
CA LEU A 91 -2.82 1.40 -5.31
C LEU A 91 -4.08 0.65 -4.84
N SER A 92 -4.40 0.69 -3.54
CA SER A 92 -5.64 0.09 -3.01
C SER A 92 -6.87 0.62 -3.74
N HIS A 93 -6.99 1.94 -3.85
CA HIS A 93 -8.10 2.58 -4.54
C HIS A 93 -8.19 2.10 -6.00
N ARG A 94 -7.09 2.17 -6.75
CA ARG A 94 -7.11 1.80 -8.17
C ARG A 94 -7.51 0.34 -8.36
N VAL A 95 -6.96 -0.58 -7.58
CA VAL A 95 -7.37 -2.00 -7.67
C VAL A 95 -8.85 -2.14 -7.29
N ALA A 96 -9.29 -1.65 -6.13
CA ALA A 96 -10.65 -1.87 -5.64
C ALA A 96 -11.74 -1.29 -6.56
N TYR A 97 -11.51 -0.13 -7.15
CA TYR A 97 -12.52 0.57 -7.95
C TYR A 97 -12.45 0.29 -9.44
N THR A 98 -11.30 -0.14 -9.98
CA THR A 98 -11.15 -0.33 -11.44
C THR A 98 -10.96 -1.78 -11.86
N PHE A 99 -10.59 -2.67 -10.93
CA PHE A 99 -10.49 -4.09 -11.24
C PHE A 99 -11.83 -4.79 -11.05
N GLN A 100 -12.18 -5.57 -12.06
CA GLN A 100 -13.25 -6.56 -12.02
C GLN A 100 -12.79 -7.75 -12.86
N ALA A 101 -12.84 -8.94 -12.28
CA ALA A 101 -12.50 -10.16 -12.98
C ALA A 101 -13.51 -10.44 -14.11
N LYS A 102 -13.00 -10.99 -15.21
CA LYS A 102 -13.75 -11.32 -16.42
C LYS A 102 -13.85 -12.83 -16.60
N GLY A 103 -14.78 -13.25 -17.45
CA GLY A 103 -14.98 -14.66 -17.80
C GLY A 103 -16.15 -15.30 -17.04
N HIS A 104 -16.43 -16.56 -17.37
CA HIS A 104 -17.65 -17.24 -16.89
C HIS A 104 -17.59 -17.61 -15.39
N ILE A 105 -16.40 -17.93 -14.88
CA ILE A 105 -16.24 -18.47 -13.51
C ILE A 105 -16.01 -17.36 -12.49
N LEU A 106 -15.12 -16.42 -12.81
CA LEU A 106 -14.73 -15.33 -11.90
C LEU A 106 -15.34 -13.99 -12.31
N GLY A 107 -16.22 -13.97 -13.31
CA GLY A 107 -16.85 -12.75 -13.80
C GLY A 107 -17.51 -11.97 -12.68
N GLY A 108 -17.20 -10.68 -12.60
CA GLY A 108 -17.81 -9.77 -11.64
C GLY A 108 -17.06 -9.64 -10.31
N LYS A 109 -16.18 -10.59 -9.97
CA LYS A 109 -15.45 -10.57 -8.70
C LYS A 109 -14.43 -9.44 -8.64
N LYS A 110 -14.23 -8.89 -7.45
CA LYS A 110 -13.36 -7.74 -7.17
C LYS A 110 -12.11 -8.18 -6.43
N ALA A 111 -11.23 -7.22 -6.15
CA ALA A 111 -10.04 -7.45 -5.34
C ALA A 111 -9.77 -6.22 -4.47
N MET A 112 -9.40 -6.45 -3.22
CA MET A 112 -9.02 -5.39 -2.28
C MET A 112 -7.62 -5.66 -1.70
N PRO A 113 -6.61 -4.86 -2.08
CA PRO A 113 -5.29 -4.93 -1.46
C PRO A 113 -5.32 -4.54 0.03
N CYS A 114 -4.41 -5.10 0.82
CA CYS A 114 -4.35 -4.90 2.27
C CYS A 114 -2.97 -4.37 2.70
N LEU A 115 -2.95 -3.20 3.35
CA LEU A 115 -1.74 -2.52 3.82
C LEU A 115 -1.49 -2.81 5.31
N VAL A 116 -0.28 -3.25 5.63
CA VAL A 116 0.23 -3.41 7.00
C VAL A 116 1.53 -2.61 7.12
N THR A 117 1.57 -1.62 8.00
CA THR A 117 2.74 -0.72 8.13
C THR A 117 3.18 -0.54 9.59
N ARG A 118 4.50 -0.53 9.80
CA ARG A 118 5.18 -0.09 11.02
C ARG A 118 6.22 0.98 10.73
N MET A 119 6.00 1.78 9.68
CA MET A 119 6.84 2.94 9.39
C MET A 119 6.75 3.96 10.51
N THR A 120 7.89 4.55 10.88
CA THR A 120 7.97 5.58 11.93
C THR A 120 8.16 7.00 11.37
N ARG A 121 8.19 7.12 10.04
CA ARG A 121 8.44 8.36 9.30
C ARG A 121 7.95 8.23 7.87
N ASP A 122 7.70 9.38 7.26
CA ASP A 122 7.39 9.47 5.84
C ASP A 122 8.65 9.18 5.01
N ILE A 123 8.48 8.44 3.92
CA ILE A 123 9.56 8.12 2.99
C ILE A 123 9.11 8.29 1.54
N PHE A 124 10.06 8.65 0.68
CA PHE A 124 9.86 8.93 -0.74
C PHE A 124 10.78 8.04 -1.57
N PRO A 125 10.57 6.70 -1.56
CA PRO A 125 11.55 5.75 -2.12
C PRO A 125 11.67 5.80 -3.65
N PHE A 126 10.73 6.45 -4.34
CA PHE A 126 10.68 6.52 -5.80
C PHE A 126 10.91 7.93 -6.36
N ALA A 127 11.10 8.94 -5.51
CA ALA A 127 11.30 10.32 -5.93
C ALA A 127 12.59 10.47 -6.72
N ASP A 128 12.57 11.30 -7.76
CA ASP A 128 13.74 11.49 -8.61
C ASP A 128 14.78 12.40 -7.91
N PRO A 129 16.03 11.95 -7.70
CA PRO A 129 17.03 12.73 -6.98
C PRO A 129 17.34 14.09 -7.61
N GLN A 130 17.16 14.21 -8.93
CA GLN A 130 17.58 15.37 -9.73
C GLN A 130 16.57 16.54 -9.76
N LYS A 131 15.35 16.38 -9.21
CA LYS A 131 14.40 17.51 -9.09
C LYS A 131 14.74 18.47 -7.94
N LYS A 132 15.80 18.23 -7.18
CA LYS A 132 16.22 19.05 -6.03
C LYS A 132 16.79 20.43 -6.39
N ASP A 133 17.31 20.61 -7.61
CA ASP A 133 18.10 21.81 -7.96
C ASP A 133 17.32 22.86 -8.80
N GLY A 134 16.04 22.60 -9.10
CA GLY A 134 15.20 23.54 -9.82
C GLY A 134 14.60 24.61 -8.91
N LYS A 135 15.01 25.87 -9.09
CA LYS A 135 14.44 27.09 -8.50
C LYS A 135 12.91 27.19 -8.77
N GLY A 136 12.12 26.51 -7.95
CA GLY A 136 10.68 26.64 -7.89
C GLY A 136 10.27 26.46 -6.44
N ALA A 137 9.78 27.53 -5.82
CA ALA A 137 9.38 27.58 -4.41
C ALA A 137 8.10 26.76 -4.14
N GLY A 138 8.15 25.45 -4.36
CA GLY A 138 7.19 24.49 -3.86
C GLY A 138 7.76 23.83 -2.62
N LEU A 139 7.00 23.80 -1.53
CA LEU A 139 7.31 23.02 -0.32
C LEU A 139 7.53 21.56 -0.72
N MET A 140 8.79 21.13 -0.90
CA MET A 140 9.11 19.75 -1.22
C MET A 140 8.98 18.89 0.03
N ALA A 141 8.20 17.81 -0.05
CA ALA A 141 7.88 16.97 1.10
C ALA A 141 9.14 16.38 1.78
N THR A 142 10.26 16.24 1.05
CA THR A 142 11.54 15.79 1.60
C THR A 142 12.25 16.82 2.47
N SER A 143 11.95 18.13 2.36
CA SER A 143 12.60 19.17 3.19
C SER A 143 12.01 19.27 4.60
N LEU A 144 10.80 18.72 4.81
CA LEU A 144 10.13 18.68 6.11
C LEU A 144 10.58 17.50 6.99
N VAL A 145 11.27 16.50 6.42
CA VAL A 145 11.70 15.28 7.13
C VAL A 145 13.12 15.39 7.69
N ASP A 146 13.66 16.61 7.80
CA ASP A 146 15.02 16.83 8.32
C ASP A 146 15.14 16.26 9.74
N SER A 147 15.80 15.10 9.83
CA SER A 147 15.77 14.20 10.99
C SER A 147 16.91 14.47 11.97
N ASP A 148 17.59 15.62 11.87
CA ASP A 148 18.82 15.87 12.63
C ASP A 148 18.59 16.38 14.07
N LYS A 149 17.34 16.66 14.47
CA LYS A 149 17.00 16.91 15.87
C LYS A 149 16.65 15.61 16.59
N GLY A 150 17.66 14.76 16.77
CA GLY A 150 17.61 13.61 17.67
C GLY A 150 17.36 14.03 19.12
N ARG A 151 16.11 14.25 19.51
CA ARG A 151 15.72 14.45 20.91
C ARG A 151 15.98 13.13 21.64
N LYS A 152 17.07 13.06 22.42
CA LYS A 152 17.35 11.95 23.34
C LYS A 152 16.12 11.75 24.22
N ARG A 153 15.39 10.65 24.01
CA ARG A 153 14.28 10.26 24.88
C ARG A 153 14.89 9.84 26.21
N SER A 154 14.55 10.55 27.28
CA SER A 154 14.78 10.09 28.64
C SER A 154 13.87 8.89 28.89
N PRO A 155 14.37 7.77 29.45
CA PRO A 155 13.51 6.71 29.90
C PRO A 155 12.63 7.28 31.01
N SER A 156 11.32 7.30 30.78
CA SER A 156 10.34 7.52 31.84
C SER A 156 9.89 6.13 32.23
N ILE A 157 10.42 5.64 33.35
CA ILE A 157 9.74 4.82 34.37
C ILE A 157 10.78 4.40 35.42
N SER A 158 10.39 4.61 36.68
CA SER A 158 10.97 4.12 37.93
C SER A 158 10.42 2.75 38.30
#